data_AF-A0A661JWF7-F1
#
_entry.id   AF-A0A661JWF7-F1
#
_cell.length_a   1.000
_cell.length_b   1.000
_cell.length_c   1.000
_cell.angle_alpha   90.00
_cell.angle_beta   90.00
_cell.angle_gamma   90.00
#
_symmetry.space_group_name_H-M   'P 1'
#
loop_
_entity.id
_entity.type
_entity.pdbx_description
1 polymer ?
#
loop_
_entity_poly.entity_id
_entity_poly.type
_entity_poly.pdbx_seq_one_letter_code
_entity_poly.pdbx_strand_id
1 'polypeptide(L)'
;NPFEVDRIWEFPLHIMDSFVFESTNFLHLKNSSFEDAKLKTMKIIEKADEIGIKYLTVLHHDRLFSNAYSEVKKWYEWLVNYLKNEGVEFVSYKSAINELKAG
;
A
#
# COMPACT_ATOMS: atom_id res chain seq x y z
N ASN A 1 -10.81 1.17 -7.93
CA ASN A 1 -11.42 2.37 -7.32
C ASN A 1 -12.39 1.96 -6.23
N PRO A 2 -12.63 2.80 -5.21
CA PRO A 2 -13.65 2.56 -4.20
C PRO A 2 -15.05 2.43 -4.82
N PHE A 3 -15.92 1.65 -4.22
CA PHE A 3 -17.30 1.46 -4.68
C PHE A 3 -18.25 1.30 -3.48
N GLU A 4 -19.53 1.60 -3.68
CA GLU A 4 -20.55 1.50 -2.63
C GLU A 4 -21.41 0.25 -2.83
N VAL A 5 -21.57 -0.54 -1.76
CA VAL A 5 -22.48 -1.69 -1.69
C VAL A 5 -23.34 -1.53 -0.45
N ASP A 6 -24.67 -1.52 -0.61
CA ASP A 6 -25.62 -1.44 0.51
C ASP A 6 -25.32 -0.32 1.52
N ARG A 7 -24.91 0.86 1.03
CA ARG A 7 -24.52 2.05 1.81
C ARG A 7 -23.19 1.94 2.56
N ILE A 8 -22.38 0.96 2.20
CA ILE A 8 -21.03 0.73 2.73
C ILE A 8 -20.04 1.03 1.61
N TRP A 9 -19.07 1.90 1.91
CA TRP A 9 -17.96 2.15 1.00
C TRP A 9 -16.88 1.10 1.17
N GLU A 10 -16.59 0.39 0.10
CA GLU A 10 -15.49 -0.57 0.01
C GLU A 10 -14.29 0.08 -0.69
N PHE A 11 -13.12 -0.07 -0.07
CA PHE A 11 -11.84 0.36 -0.64
C PHE A 11 -11.01 -0.89 -0.94
N PRO A 12 -10.73 -1.22 -2.21
CA PRO A 12 -9.86 -2.33 -2.55
C PRO A 12 -8.48 -2.20 -1.91
N LEU A 13 -7.94 -3.28 -1.36
CA LEU A 13 -6.58 -3.32 -0.83
C LEU A 13 -5.57 -3.49 -1.97
N HIS A 14 -4.66 -2.53 -2.11
CA HIS A 14 -3.65 -2.51 -3.18
C HIS A 14 -2.27 -2.98 -2.69
N ILE A 15 -1.81 -2.45 -1.55
CA ILE A 15 -0.48 -2.72 -1.02
C ILE A 15 -0.62 -3.13 0.45
N MET A 16 0.04 -4.23 0.84
CA MET A 16 0.16 -4.65 2.23
C MET A 16 1.57 -5.16 2.50
N ASP A 17 2.12 -4.85 3.69
CA ASP A 17 3.45 -5.32 4.11
C ASP A 17 3.65 -6.82 3.89
N SER A 18 2.70 -7.64 4.36
CA SER A 18 2.79 -9.09 4.25
C SER A 18 2.76 -9.57 2.81
N PHE A 19 2.06 -8.90 1.89
CA PHE A 19 2.02 -9.28 0.47
C PHE A 19 3.32 -8.95 -0.27
N VAL A 20 3.90 -7.78 -0.01
CA VAL A 20 5.13 -7.37 -0.70
C VAL A 20 6.35 -8.11 -0.14
N PHE A 21 6.32 -8.49 1.14
CA PHE A 21 7.33 -9.32 1.79
C PHE A 21 7.05 -10.83 1.78
N GLU A 22 5.88 -11.28 1.31
CA GLU A 22 5.58 -12.73 1.23
C GLU A 22 6.54 -13.42 0.27
N SER A 23 7.24 -14.43 0.79
CA SER A 23 7.83 -15.48 -0.02
C SER A 23 6.69 -16.40 -0.46
N THR A 24 6.60 -16.69 -1.75
CA THR A 24 5.57 -17.55 -2.36
C THR A 24 5.59 -19.01 -1.89
N ASN A 25 6.14 -19.35 -0.71
CA ASN A 25 6.09 -20.68 -0.14
C ASN A 25 5.94 -20.63 1.38
N PHE A 26 5.01 -21.44 1.88
CA PHE A 26 4.83 -21.80 3.29
C PHE A 26 6.09 -22.43 3.94
N LEU A 27 7.16 -22.67 3.16
CA LEU A 27 8.50 -23.00 3.65
C LEU A 27 9.42 -21.78 3.50
N HIS A 28 9.63 -21.09 4.62
CA HIS A 28 10.68 -20.12 5.00
C HIS A 28 12.02 -20.09 4.22
N LEU A 29 12.04 -19.85 2.90
CA LEU A 29 13.30 -19.80 2.15
C LEU A 29 13.32 -18.73 1.04
N LYS A 30 12.90 -17.51 1.37
CA LYS A 30 13.53 -16.27 0.89
C LYS A 30 12.93 -15.10 1.63
N ASN A 31 13.67 -14.52 2.57
CA ASN A 31 13.34 -13.17 3.03
C ASN A 31 13.36 -12.27 1.79
N SER A 32 12.20 -11.78 1.33
CA SER A 32 12.19 -10.76 0.29
C SER A 32 12.94 -9.56 0.84
N SER A 33 13.99 -9.15 0.12
CA SER A 33 14.79 -8.00 0.51
C SER A 33 13.96 -6.72 0.37
N PHE A 34 14.41 -5.64 1.01
CA PHE A 34 13.90 -4.30 0.75
C PHE A 34 13.77 -4.00 -0.76
N GLU A 35 14.76 -4.39 -1.57
CA GLU A 35 14.74 -4.14 -3.02
C GLU A 35 13.66 -4.95 -3.73
N ASP A 36 13.43 -6.21 -3.35
CA ASP A 36 12.34 -7.02 -3.92
C ASP A 36 10.97 -6.42 -3.58
N ALA A 37 10.77 -6.04 -2.31
CA ALA A 37 9.54 -5.40 -1.86
C ALA A 37 9.31 -4.07 -2.57
N LYS A 38 10.36 -3.25 -2.70
CA LYS A 38 10.34 -2.00 -3.46
C LYS A 38 9.93 -2.22 -4.91
N LEU A 39 10.54 -3.18 -5.62
CA LEU A 39 10.19 -3.48 -7.01
C LEU A 39 8.75 -3.95 -7.17
N LYS A 40 8.26 -4.82 -6.26
CA LYS A 40 6.84 -5.23 -6.25
C LYS A 40 5.91 -4.05 -6.02
N THR A 41 6.24 -3.18 -5.06
CA THR A 41 5.46 -1.98 -4.76
C THR A 41 5.41 -1.03 -5.94
N MET A 42 6.54 -0.76 -6.60
CA MET A 42 6.58 0.09 -7.80
C MET A 42 5.67 -0.45 -8.91
N LYS A 43 5.71 -1.77 -9.19
CA LYS A 43 4.82 -2.39 -10.19
C LYS A 43 3.34 -2.23 -9.85
N ILE A 44 2.98 -2.30 -8.56
CA ILE A 44 1.59 -2.09 -8.13
C ILE A 44 1.18 -0.62 -8.35
N ILE A 45 2.05 0.32 -8.02
CA ILE A 45 1.80 1.77 -8.21
C ILE A 45 1.68 2.11 -9.69
N GLU A 46 2.63 1.66 -10.52
CA GLU A 46 2.59 1.80 -11.98
C GLU A 46 1.28 1.24 -12.54
N LYS A 47 0.89 0.04 -12.10
CA LYS A 47 -0.35 -0.56 -12.59
C LYS A 47 -1.60 0.21 -12.14
N ALA A 48 -1.59 0.75 -10.93
CA ALA A 48 -2.68 1.56 -10.40
C ALA A 48 -2.82 2.87 -11.19
N ASP A 49 -1.70 3.49 -11.55
CA ASP A 49 -1.67 4.69 -12.40
C ASP A 49 -2.19 4.41 -13.81
N GLU A 50 -1.70 3.33 -14.45
CA GLU A 50 -2.14 2.91 -15.79
C GLU A 50 -3.65 2.72 -15.91
N ILE A 51 -4.30 2.23 -14.86
CA ILE A 51 -5.75 1.96 -14.85
C ILE A 51 -6.57 3.08 -14.19
N GLY A 52 -5.93 4.21 -13.85
CA GLY A 52 -6.60 5.39 -13.29
C GLY A 52 -7.21 5.15 -11.90
N ILE A 53 -6.50 4.47 -11.01
CA ILE A 53 -6.89 4.35 -9.61
C ILE A 53 -6.73 5.70 -8.92
N LYS A 54 -7.85 6.26 -8.45
CA LYS A 54 -7.87 7.54 -7.73
C LYS A 54 -7.41 7.42 -6.27
N TYR A 55 -7.72 6.29 -5.62
CA TYR A 55 -7.33 6.04 -4.23
C TYR A 55 -6.54 4.74 -4.11
N LEU A 56 -5.22 4.90 -3.90
CA LEU A 56 -4.32 3.80 -3.61
C LEU A 56 -4.29 3.55 -2.09
N THR A 57 -4.57 2.33 -1.67
CA THR A 57 -4.55 1.95 -0.24
C THR A 57 -3.25 1.25 0.13
N VAL A 58 -2.65 1.65 1.25
CA VAL A 58 -1.50 0.97 1.85
C VAL A 58 -1.90 0.50 3.25
N LEU A 59 -1.81 -0.81 3.49
CA LEU A 59 -2.01 -1.41 4.80
C LEU A 59 -0.65 -1.79 5.40
N HIS A 60 -0.35 -1.24 6.57
CA HIS A 60 0.88 -1.51 7.31
C HIS A 60 0.54 -1.93 8.74
N HIS A 61 1.09 -3.05 9.21
CA HIS A 61 0.91 -3.53 10.58
C HIS A 61 1.94 -2.90 11.53
N ASP A 62 1.48 -2.21 12.58
CA ASP A 62 2.34 -1.49 13.54
C ASP A 62 3.47 -2.33 14.13
N ARG A 63 3.23 -3.61 14.42
CA ARG A 63 4.26 -4.52 14.96
C ARG A 63 5.50 -4.66 14.05
N LEU A 64 5.31 -4.47 12.75
CA LEU A 64 6.36 -4.54 11.74
C LEU A 64 7.11 -3.22 11.58
N PHE A 65 6.59 -2.13 12.15
CA PHE A 65 7.31 -0.85 12.23
C PHE A 65 8.27 -0.86 13.43
N SER A 66 9.21 -1.81 13.44
CA SER A 66 10.18 -1.95 14.51
C SER A 66 11.54 -2.39 14.00
N ASN A 67 12.57 -2.19 14.82
CA ASN A 67 13.93 -2.58 14.45
C ASN A 67 14.09 -4.11 14.31
N ALA A 68 13.16 -4.90 14.86
CA ALA A 68 13.11 -6.35 14.66
C ALA A 68 12.74 -6.75 13.22
N TYR A 69 12.11 -5.84 12.46
CA TYR A 69 11.74 -6.02 11.06
C TYR A 69 12.35 -4.87 10.21
N SER A 70 13.66 -4.71 10.29
CA SER A 70 14.40 -3.58 9.70
C SER A 70 14.11 -3.36 8.21
N GLU A 71 13.97 -4.44 7.43
CA GLU A 71 13.65 -4.34 5.99
C GLU A 71 12.24 -3.82 5.73
N VAL A 72 11.26 -4.25 6.53
CA VAL A 72 9.86 -3.80 6.41
C VAL A 72 9.74 -2.34 6.83
N LYS A 73 10.38 -1.97 7.94
CA LYS A 73 10.46 -0.58 8.40
C LYS A 73 11.10 0.31 7.33
N LYS A 74 12.26 -0.10 6.79
CA LYS A 74 12.96 0.63 5.72
C LYS A 74 12.10 0.77 4.47
N TRP A 75 11.37 -0.27 4.09
CA TRP A 75 10.42 -0.23 2.98
C TRP A 75 9.28 0.76 3.22
N TYR A 76 8.69 0.76 4.41
CA TYR A 76 7.58 1.67 4.72
C TYR A 76 8.04 3.14 4.75
N GLU A 77 9.20 3.42 5.36
CA GLU A 77 9.80 4.76 5.34
C GLU A 77 10.12 5.22 3.91
N TRP A 78 10.68 4.33 3.08
CA TRP A 78 10.92 4.61 1.67
C TRP A 78 9.61 4.91 0.92
N LEU A 79 8.58 4.09 1.08
CA LEU A 79 7.30 4.22 0.37
C LEU A 79 6.62 5.56 0.69
N VAL A 80 6.56 5.93 1.97
CA VAL A 80 5.96 7.21 2.38
C VAL A 80 6.73 8.39 1.77
N ASN A 81 8.05 8.34 1.76
CA ASN A 81 8.86 9.41 1.17
C ASN A 81 8.73 9.46 -0.35
N TYR A 82 8.69 8.30 -1.01
CA TYR A 82 8.48 8.20 -2.45
C TYR A 82 7.14 8.83 -2.85
N LEU A 83 6.03 8.43 -2.22
CA LEU A 83 4.70 8.98 -2.50
C LEU A 83 4.62 10.48 -2.25
N LYS A 84 5.25 10.99 -1.18
CA LYS A 84 5.33 12.44 -0.93
C LYS A 84 6.08 13.18 -2.04
N ASN A 85 7.19 12.62 -2.52
CA ASN A 85 8.01 13.24 -3.57
C ASN A 85 7.29 13.23 -4.93
N GLU A 86 6.47 12.22 -5.19
CA GLU A 86 5.59 12.15 -6.37
C GLU A 86 4.35 13.05 -6.25
N GLY A 87 4.19 13.79 -5.14
CA GLY A 87 3.08 14.72 -4.94
C GLY A 87 1.75 14.03 -4.60
N VAL A 88 1.79 12.76 -4.19
CA VAL A 88 0.59 12.01 -3.80
C VAL A 88 0.06 12.53 -2.46
N GLU A 89 -1.22 12.88 -2.44
CA GLU A 89 -1.90 13.33 -1.22
C GLU A 89 -2.25 12.15 -0.31
N PHE A 90 -1.99 12.33 1.00
CA PHE A 90 -2.37 11.36 2.02
C PHE A 90 -3.70 11.78 2.65
N VAL A 91 -4.73 10.97 2.44
CA VAL A 91 -6.09 11.22 2.94
C VAL A 91 -6.55 10.14 3.90
N SER A 92 -7.50 10.50 4.77
CA SER A 92 -8.23 9.50 5.57
C SER A 92 -9.38 8.90 4.78
N TYR A 93 -9.82 7.68 5.13
CA TYR A 93 -11.03 7.09 4.57
C TYR A 93 -12.25 8.01 4.72
N LYS A 94 -12.37 8.73 5.84
CA LYS A 94 -13.46 9.69 6.07
C LYS A 94 -13.42 10.84 5.06
N SER A 95 -12.23 11.40 4.80
CA SER A 95 -12.05 12.46 3.82
C SER A 95 -12.37 11.96 2.41
N ALA A 96 -11.85 10.79 2.03
CA ALA A 96 -12.12 10.17 0.74
C ALA A 96 -13.61 9.89 0.51
N ILE A 97 -14.33 9.35 1.52
CA ILE A 97 -15.77 9.11 1.44
C ILE A 97 -16.55 10.42 1.29
N ASN A 98 -16.14 11.49 2.00
CA ASN A 98 -16.79 12.79 1.85
C ASN A 98 -16.61 13.36 0.44
N GLU A 99 -15.42 13.21 -0.15
CA GLU A 99 -15.15 13.62 -1.53
C GLU A 99 -15.97 12.80 -2.54
N LEU A 100 -16.03 11.47 -2.35
CA LEU A 100 -16.82 10.56 -3.18
C LEU A 100 -18.33 10.82 -3.13
N LYS A 101 -18.83 11.39 -2.02
CA LYS A 101 -20.24 11.78 -1.87
C LYS A 101 -20.54 13.19 -2.37
N ALA A 102 -19.51 14.02 -2.54
CA ALA A 102 -19.65 15.42 -2.98
C ALA A 102 -19.56 15.58 -4.50
N GLY A 103 -18.97 14.61 -5.20
CA GLY A 103 -19.02 14.48 -6.66
C GLY A 103 -20.24 13.69 -7.12
#